data_AF-A0A6B3F9U6-F1
#
_entry.id   AF-A0A6B3F9U6-F1
#
_cell.length_a   1.000
_cell.length_b   1.000
_cell.length_c   1.000
_cell.angle_alpha   90.00
_cell.angle_beta   90.00
_cell.angle_gamma   90.00
#
_symmetry.space_group_name_H-M   'P 1'
#
loop_
_entity.id
_entity.type
_entity.pdbx_description
1 polymer ?
#
loop_
_entity_poly.entity_id
_entity_poly.type
_entity_poly.pdbx_seq_one_letter_code
_entity_poly.pdbx_strand_id
1 'polypeptide(L)' 'GALAVTDYGPDGERPSNAPPVSGADLAAPGDAVVSIGPKGSGHFIGSGASFAAAHVAGAAAQVRARYPQLKAAE' A
#
# COMPACT_ATOMS: atom_id res chain seq x y z
N GLY A 1 16.82 -4.39 4.31
CA GLY A 1 16.24 -4.26 2.96
C GLY A 1 14.98 -3.43 3.04
N ALA A 2 14.32 -3.20 1.91
CA ALA A 2 12.97 -2.65 1.84
C ALA A 2 12.04 -3.73 1.30
N LEU A 3 10.74 -3.59 1.57
CA LEU A 3 9.70 -4.45 1.01
C LEU A 3 9.06 -3.71 -0.17
N ALA A 4 9.29 -4.17 -1.38
CA ALA A 4 8.76 -3.59 -2.61
C ALA A 4 7.29 -4.00 -2.81
N VAL A 5 6.41 -3.01 -3.01
CA VAL A 5 4.96 -3.22 -3.08
C VAL A 5 4.42 -2.74 -4.42
N THR A 6 3.63 -3.59 -5.08
CA THR A 6 2.83 -3.19 -6.25
C THR A 6 1.37 -2.97 -5.87
N ASP A 7 0.67 -2.14 -6.64
CA ASP A 7 -0.76 -1.86 -6.48
C ASP A 7 -1.66 -2.83 -7.26
N TYR A 8 -2.87 -3.03 -6.74
CA TYR A 8 -4.04 -3.56 -7.45
C TYR A 8 -5.29 -2.73 -7.15
N GLY A 9 -6.31 -2.89 -7.99
CA GLY A 9 -7.61 -2.23 -7.88
C GLY A 9 -8.71 -3.09 -7.26
N PRO A 10 -9.92 -2.55 -7.13
CA PRO A 10 -11.03 -3.21 -6.42
C PRO A 10 -11.46 -4.56 -7.02
N ASP A 11 -11.15 -4.80 -8.28
CA ASP A 11 -11.36 -6.06 -9.00
C ASP A 11 -10.24 -7.10 -8.75
N GLY A 12 -9.23 -6.73 -7.96
CA GLY A 12 -8.05 -7.56 -7.68
C GLY A 12 -7.00 -7.53 -8.79
N GLU A 13 -7.26 -6.79 -9.87
CA GLU A 13 -6.37 -6.69 -11.02
C GLU A 13 -5.51 -5.44 -10.93
N ARG A 14 -4.41 -5.43 -11.69
CA ARG A 14 -3.57 -4.25 -11.81
C ARG A 14 -4.14 -3.31 -12.89
N PRO A 15 -4.10 -1.98 -12.71
CA PRO A 15 -4.55 -1.06 -13.75
C PRO A 15 -3.83 -1.32 -15.07
N SER A 16 -4.59 -1.44 -16.17
CA SER A 16 -4.07 -1.83 -17.49
C SER A 16 -3.08 -0.83 -18.10
N ASN A 17 -3.14 0.42 -17.65
CA ASN A 17 -2.23 1.50 -18.02
C ASN A 17 -1.07 1.70 -17.03
N ALA A 18 -0.95 0.87 -15.98
CA ALA A 18 0.16 0.94 -15.05
C ALA A 18 1.47 0.50 -15.72
N PRO A 19 2.61 1.14 -15.40
CA PRO A 19 3.90 0.69 -15.89
C PRO A 19 4.18 -0.77 -15.48
N PRO A 20 4.83 -1.57 -16.36
CA PRO A 20 5.31 -2.90 -15.99
C PRO A 20 6.20 -2.80 -14.75
N VAL A 21 6.00 -3.72 -13.79
CA VAL A 21 6.85 -3.81 -12.59
C VAL A 21 7.42 -5.22 -12.50
N SER A 22 8.70 -5.31 -12.15
CA SER A 22 9.39 -6.53 -11.78
C SER A 22 9.97 -6.36 -10.37
N GLY A 23 10.13 -7.47 -9.64
CA GLY A 23 10.77 -7.46 -8.32
C GLY A 23 9.93 -6.88 -7.18
N ALA A 24 8.60 -6.89 -7.30
CA ALA A 24 7.73 -6.65 -6.15
C ALA A 24 7.72 -7.89 -5.23
N ASP A 25 7.79 -7.66 -3.92
CA ASP A 25 7.74 -8.73 -2.91
C ASP A 25 6.28 -9.14 -2.62
N LEU A 26 5.34 -8.20 -2.71
CA LEU A 26 3.91 -8.42 -2.55
C LEU A 26 3.07 -7.32 -3.22
N ALA A 27 1.75 -7.51 -3.19
CA ALA A 27 0.77 -6.57 -3.71
C ALA A 27 -0.23 -6.11 -2.63
N ALA A 28 -0.76 -4.89 -2.75
CA ALA A 28 -1.77 -4.34 -1.85
C ALA A 28 -2.71 -3.36 -2.60
N PRO A 29 -3.87 -2.98 -2.02
CA PRO A 29 -4.78 -2.04 -2.64
C PRO A 29 -4.10 -0.68 -2.84
N GLY A 30 -4.04 -0.24 -4.10
CA GLY A 30 -3.41 1.04 -4.44
C GLY A 30 -4.19 1.84 -5.48
N ASP A 31 -5.12 1.25 -6.21
CA ASP A 31 -6.00 1.97 -7.13
C ASP A 31 -7.35 2.34 -6.48
N ALA A 32 -7.86 3.53 -6.82
CA ALA A 32 -9.10 4.09 -6.30
C ALA A 32 -9.19 4.13 -4.75
N VAL A 33 -8.06 4.37 -4.08
CA VAL A 33 -7.99 4.43 -2.61
C VAL A 33 -8.57 5.74 -2.10
N VAL A 34 -9.47 5.64 -1.11
CA VAL A 34 -10.04 6.79 -0.39
C VAL A 34 -9.19 7.11 0.84
N SER A 35 -8.86 8.38 1.03
CA SER A 35 -8.12 8.89 2.19
C SER A 35 -8.67 10.24 2.65
N ILE A 36 -8.08 10.78 3.72
CA ILE A 36 -8.41 12.09 4.28
C ILE A 36 -8.00 13.18 3.27
N GLY A 37 -8.93 14.07 2.95
CA GLY A 37 -8.66 15.21 2.08
C GLY A 37 -7.65 16.18 2.71
N PRO A 38 -6.86 16.91 1.89
CA PRO A 38 -5.81 17.80 2.42
C PRO A 38 -6.35 19.00 3.21
N LYS A 39 -7.65 19.29 3.15
CA LYS A 39 -8.33 20.40 3.84
C LYS A 39 -9.76 20.01 4.24
N GLY A 40 -10.23 20.53 5.38
CA GLY A 40 -11.59 20.36 5.86
C GLY A 40 -11.95 18.90 6.17
N SER A 41 -13.25 18.57 6.11
CA SER A 41 -13.78 17.22 6.36
C SER A 41 -13.96 16.40 5.07
N GLY A 42 -13.26 16.76 3.99
CA GLY A 42 -13.37 16.12 2.69
C GLY A 42 -12.57 14.82 2.59
N HIS A 43 -12.76 14.11 1.48
CA HIS A 43 -11.99 12.93 1.11
C HIS A 43 -11.10 13.21 -0.10
N PHE A 44 -10.00 12.49 -0.19
CA PHE A 44 -9.15 12.40 -1.36
C PHE A 44 -9.28 11.00 -1.95
N ILE A 45 -9.36 10.89 -3.28
CA ILE A 45 -9.31 9.62 -3.99
C ILE A 45 -8.06 9.64 -4.87
N GLY A 46 -7.23 8.61 -4.75
CA GLY A 46 -6.01 8.50 -5.54
C GLY A 46 -5.62 7.07 -5.85
N SER A 47 -4.69 6.94 -6.79
CA SER A 47 -4.21 5.67 -7.30
C SER A 47 -2.69 5.61 -7.33
N GLY A 48 -2.15 4.40 -7.17
CA GLY A 48 -0.74 4.06 -7.37
C GLY A 48 -0.10 3.29 -6.21
N ALA A 49 1.09 2.76 -6.48
CA ALA A 49 1.88 1.96 -5.54
C ALA A 49 2.19 2.67 -4.20
N SER A 50 2.20 4.01 -4.15
CA SER A 50 2.35 4.77 -2.92
C SER A 50 1.25 4.46 -1.89
N PHE A 51 0.01 4.27 -2.35
CA PHE A 51 -1.12 3.91 -1.48
C PHE A 51 -1.08 2.44 -1.07
N ALA A 52 -0.63 1.56 -1.97
CA ALA A 52 -0.38 0.15 -1.66
C ALA A 52 0.71 0.01 -0.57
N ALA A 53 1.82 0.73 -0.70
CA ALA A 53 2.88 0.77 0.30
C ALA A 53 2.40 1.30 1.65
N ALA A 54 1.50 2.28 1.67
CA ALA A 54 0.90 2.80 2.91
C ALA A 54 0.08 1.72 3.65
N HIS A 55 -0.71 0.91 2.94
CA HIS A 55 -1.44 -0.22 3.54
C HIS A 55 -0.48 -1.24 4.15
N VAL A 56 0.59 -1.61 3.43
CA VAL A 56 1.61 -2.54 3.92
C VAL A 56 2.34 -1.98 5.15
N ALA A 57 2.67 -0.69 5.15
CA ALA A 57 3.26 -0.03 6.32
C ALA A 57 2.32 -0.05 7.53
N GLY A 58 1.02 0.16 7.33
CA GLY A 58 0.00 0.03 8.37
C GLY A 58 -0.06 -1.39 8.93
N ALA A 59 -0.06 -2.41 8.07
CA ALA A 59 -0.01 -3.81 8.50
C ALA A 59 1.26 -4.13 9.29
N ALA A 60 2.43 -3.69 8.81
CA ALA A 60 3.70 -3.85 9.51
C ALA A 60 3.71 -3.14 10.89
N ALA A 61 3.07 -1.97 11.00
CA ALA A 61 2.91 -1.29 12.28
C ALA A 61 2.08 -2.12 13.27
N GLN A 62 1.01 -2.78 12.81
CA GLN A 62 0.21 -3.67 13.67
C GLN A 62 1.00 -4.91 14.10
N VAL A 63 1.77 -5.52 13.20
CA VAL A 63 2.68 -6.63 13.54
C VAL A 63 3.68 -6.19 14.60
N ARG A 64 4.29 -5.01 14.43
CA ARG A 64 5.28 -4.48 15.39
C ARG A 64 4.66 -4.12 16.73
N ALA A 65 3.43 -3.60 16.75
CA ALA A 65 2.71 -3.33 17.99
C ALA A 65 2.45 -4.63 18.78
N ARG A 66 2.12 -5.73 18.07
CA ARG A 66 1.86 -7.03 18.67
C ARG A 66 3.12 -7.81 19.06
N TYR A 67 4.21 -7.61 18.31
CA TYR A 67 5.49 -8.31 18.46
C TYR A 67 6.67 -7.32 18.38
N PRO A 68 6.87 -6.49 19.43
CA PRO A 68 7.85 -5.39 19.39
C PRO A 68 9.31 -5.84 19.22
N GLN A 69 9.61 -7.10 19.53
CA GLN A 69 10.94 -7.72 19.44
C GLN A 69 11.35 -8.16 18.02
N LEU A 70 10.39 -8.32 17.09
CA LEU A 70 10.70 -8.73 15.72
C LEU A 70 11.51 -7.64 15.00
N LYS A 71 12.49 -8.08 14.22
CA LYS A 71 13.32 -7.20 13.39
C LYS A 71 12.67 -7.01 12.02
N ALA A 72 13.15 -6.07 11.24
CA ALA A 72 12.56 -5.73 9.94
C ALA A 72 12.54 -6.87 8.89
N ALA A 73 13.34 -7.92 9.09
CA ALA A 73 13.37 -9.08 8.19
C ALA A 73 12.37 -10.18 8.60
N GLU A 74 11.66 -9.98 9.71
CA GLU A 74 10.71 -10.90 10.34
C GLU A 74 9.31 -10.26 10.36
#